data_AF-A0A946SIK9-F1
#
_entry.id   AF-A0A946SIK9-F1
#
_cell.length_a   1.000
_cell.length_b   1.000
_cell.length_c   1.000
_cell.angle_alpha   90.00
_cell.angle_beta   90.00
_cell.angle_gamma   90.00
#
_symmetry.space_group_name_H-M   'P 1'
#
loop_
_entity.id
_entity.type
_entity.pdbx_description
1 polymer ?
#
loop_
_entity_poly.entity_id
_entity_poly.type
_entity_poly.pdbx_seq_one_letter_code
_entity_poly.pdbx_strand_id
1 'polypeptide(L)'
;MAVTEDQEPEAVNIDDILAEGDDPFLPPPPPPRPVFIASLPTTPLAEGKLAYHEGDYATAAEQLQAVIDSDDYDDESRVTAAYWRAEALARQDETSGAIAHFDAVAEAYAGHRLASAAMRRADSLRIHFDILSGVDG
;
A
#
# COMPACT_ATOMS: atom_id res chain seq x y z
N MET A 1 -38.80 55.25 -33.00
CA MET A 1 -38.36 53.91 -33.45
C MET A 1 -38.05 53.12 -32.19
N ALA A 2 -38.66 51.94 -32.07
CA ALA A 2 -38.68 51.07 -30.89
C ALA A 2 -37.55 50.04 -30.92
N VAL A 3 -37.08 49.61 -29.73
CA VAL A 3 -36.41 48.33 -29.33
C VAL A 3 -36.36 48.42 -27.77
N THR A 4 -37.29 47.92 -26.92
CA THR A 4 -37.50 46.53 -26.40
C THR A 4 -36.19 45.75 -26.28
N GLU A 5 -35.69 45.19 -25.18
CA GLU A 5 -36.21 44.43 -24.03
C GLU A 5 -34.99 44.35 -23.08
N ASP A 6 -35.13 44.71 -21.80
CA ASP A 6 -35.09 43.75 -20.69
C ASP A 6 -34.27 42.47 -20.99
N GLN A 7 -32.95 42.52 -20.76
CA GLN A 7 -32.13 41.33 -20.65
C GLN A 7 -31.74 41.12 -19.20
N GLU A 8 -32.47 40.23 -18.53
CA GLU A 8 -32.04 39.60 -17.28
C GLU A 8 -30.71 38.85 -17.52
N PRO A 9 -29.77 38.82 -16.56
CA PRO A 9 -28.58 37.99 -16.69
C PRO A 9 -29.00 36.53 -16.56
N GLU A 10 -28.99 35.79 -17.69
CA GLU A 10 -29.15 34.34 -17.67
C GLU A 10 -28.11 33.73 -16.72
N ALA A 11 -28.62 33.00 -15.73
CA ALA A 11 -27.80 32.24 -14.80
C ALA A 11 -26.94 31.26 -15.61
N VAL A 12 -25.61 31.35 -15.44
CA VAL A 12 -24.68 30.33 -15.91
C VAL A 12 -25.09 29.00 -15.27
N ASN A 13 -25.68 28.11 -16.07
CA ASN A 13 -25.93 26.73 -15.67
C ASN A 13 -24.57 26.05 -15.48
N ILE A 14 -24.24 25.73 -14.23
CA ILE A 14 -23.01 25.03 -13.83
C ILE A 14 -22.92 23.63 -14.50
N ASP A 15 -24.05 23.07 -14.96
CA ASP A 15 -24.11 21.78 -15.65
C ASP A 15 -23.43 21.74 -17.04
N ASP A 16 -23.15 22.90 -17.67
CA ASP A 16 -22.42 22.95 -18.95
C ASP A 16 -20.89 22.89 -18.79
N ILE A 17 -20.37 22.96 -17.56
CA ILE A 17 -18.91 22.95 -17.29
C ILE A 17 -18.37 21.51 -17.13
N LEU A 18 -19.24 20.49 -17.10
CA LEU A 18 -18.87 19.08 -16.93
C LEU A 18 -18.87 18.26 -18.22
N ALA A 19 -18.81 18.92 -19.38
CA ALA A 19 -18.75 18.25 -20.68
C ALA A 19 -17.41 18.46 -21.40
N GLU A 20 -16.29 18.10 -20.76
CA GLU A 20 -15.00 17.93 -21.44
C GLU A 20 -14.10 16.98 -20.62
N GLY A 21 -13.52 15.91 -21.13
CA GLY A 21 -13.46 15.44 -22.49
C GLY A 21 -13.13 13.94 -22.50
N ASP A 22 -13.88 13.22 -23.32
CA ASP A 22 -13.45 11.97 -23.91
C ASP A 22 -12.23 12.32 -24.80
N ASP A 23 -11.04 12.33 -24.21
CA ASP A 23 -9.79 12.61 -24.93
C ASP A 23 -9.52 11.44 -25.88
N PRO A 24 -9.65 11.63 -27.22
CA PRO A 24 -9.54 10.54 -28.19
C PRO A 24 -8.10 10.02 -28.33
N PHE A 25 -7.14 10.57 -27.57
CA PHE A 25 -5.75 10.13 -27.51
C PHE A 25 -5.40 9.41 -26.20
N LEU A 26 -6.33 9.28 -25.25
CA LEU A 26 -6.11 8.34 -24.16
C LEU A 26 -6.10 6.92 -24.76
N PRO A 27 -5.01 6.15 -24.59
CA PRO A 27 -5.06 4.75 -24.96
C PRO A 27 -6.24 4.13 -24.21
N PRO A 28 -7.04 3.27 -24.87
CA PRO A 28 -8.13 2.59 -24.18
C PRO A 28 -7.56 1.97 -22.89
N PRO A 29 -8.28 2.06 -21.76
CA PRO A 29 -7.81 1.43 -20.54
C PRO A 29 -7.39 0.00 -20.89
N PRO A 30 -6.20 -0.44 -20.46
CA PRO A 30 -5.73 -1.78 -20.80
C PRO A 30 -6.84 -2.76 -20.42
N PRO A 31 -7.16 -3.74 -21.29
CA PRO A 31 -8.18 -4.72 -20.95
C PRO A 31 -7.84 -5.29 -19.58
N PRO A 32 -8.84 -5.47 -18.68
CA PRO A 32 -8.60 -6.16 -17.42
C PRO A 32 -7.87 -7.44 -17.77
N ARG A 33 -6.61 -7.56 -17.32
CA ARG A 33 -5.82 -8.74 -17.62
C ARG A 33 -6.64 -9.91 -17.08
N PRO A 34 -6.96 -10.94 -17.89
CA PRO A 34 -7.52 -12.15 -17.34
C PRO A 34 -6.54 -12.62 -16.27
N VAL A 35 -6.98 -12.58 -15.01
CA VAL A 35 -6.24 -13.22 -13.93
C VAL A 35 -6.43 -14.70 -14.20
N PHE A 36 -5.52 -15.28 -14.97
CA PHE A 36 -5.43 -16.72 -15.10
C PHE A 36 -5.02 -17.25 -13.73
N ILE A 37 -6.00 -17.50 -12.86
CA ILE A 37 -5.78 -18.32 -11.66
C ILE A 37 -5.76 -19.78 -12.13
N ALA A 38 -4.79 -20.10 -12.98
CA ALA A 38 -4.20 -21.41 -12.91
C ALA A 38 -3.62 -21.46 -11.49
N SER A 39 -4.17 -22.34 -10.65
CA SER A 39 -3.63 -22.63 -9.33
C SER A 39 -2.25 -23.27 -9.53
N LEU A 40 -1.26 -22.44 -9.87
CA LEU A 40 0.15 -22.76 -9.72
C LEU A 40 0.37 -22.93 -8.22
N PRO A 41 1.19 -23.89 -7.78
CA PRO A 41 1.61 -23.93 -6.39
C PRO A 41 2.26 -22.58 -6.07
N THR A 42 1.55 -21.75 -5.30
CA THR A 42 2.05 -20.48 -4.83
C THR A 42 2.92 -20.74 -3.61
N THR A 43 4.09 -20.11 -3.57
CA THR A 43 4.92 -20.17 -2.38
C THR A 43 4.26 -19.33 -1.27
N PRO A 44 4.40 -19.68 0.01
CA PRO A 44 4.00 -18.85 1.14
C PRO A 44 4.40 -17.36 1.01
N LEU A 45 5.57 -17.09 0.40
CA LEU A 45 6.01 -15.72 0.10
C LEU A 45 5.09 -14.99 -0.89
N ALA A 46 4.66 -15.68 -1.95
CA ALA A 46 3.74 -15.12 -2.94
C ALA A 46 2.32 -14.97 -2.35
N GLU A 47 1.85 -15.97 -1.60
CA GLU A 47 0.54 -15.95 -0.94
C GLU A 47 0.46 -14.82 0.08
N GLY A 48 1.48 -14.66 0.92
CA GLY A 48 1.52 -13.60 1.91
C GLY A 48 1.53 -12.20 1.32
N LYS A 49 2.25 -12.00 0.20
CA LYS A 49 2.20 -10.72 -0.54
C LYS A 49 0.83 -10.47 -1.18
N LEU A 50 0.22 -11.51 -1.76
CA LEU A 50 -1.12 -11.39 -2.35
C LEU A 50 -2.14 -11.00 -1.28
N ALA A 51 -2.18 -11.70 -0.16
CA ALA A 51 -3.06 -11.40 0.97
C ALA A 51 -2.87 -9.95 1.48
N TYR A 52 -1.63 -9.47 1.57
CA TYR A 52 -1.35 -8.08 1.94
C TYR A 52 -1.99 -7.09 0.96
N HIS A 53 -1.89 -7.35 -0.34
CA HIS A 53 -2.49 -6.49 -1.37
C HIS A 53 -4.01 -6.57 -1.41
N GLU A 54 -4.59 -7.69 -0.99
CA GLU A 54 -6.05 -7.88 -0.83
C GLU A 54 -6.58 -7.26 0.47
N GLY A 55 -5.69 -6.78 1.35
CA GLY A 55 -6.05 -6.19 2.64
C GLY A 55 -6.25 -7.21 3.76
N ASP A 56 -6.01 -8.49 3.50
CA ASP A 56 -6.01 -9.54 4.51
C ASP A 56 -4.63 -9.60 5.19
N TYR A 57 -4.41 -8.64 6.08
CA TYR A 57 -3.12 -8.47 6.75
C TYR A 57 -2.81 -9.58 7.76
N ALA A 58 -3.83 -10.23 8.33
CA ALA A 58 -3.65 -11.35 9.25
C ALA A 58 -3.11 -12.57 8.49
N THR A 59 -3.77 -12.94 7.39
CA THR A 59 -3.29 -14.02 6.51
C THR A 59 -1.93 -13.70 5.92
N ALA A 60 -1.69 -12.44 5.53
CA ALA A 60 -0.38 -12.01 5.05
C ALA A 60 0.72 -12.26 6.10
N ALA A 61 0.49 -11.86 7.36
CA ALA A 61 1.46 -12.02 8.42
C ALA A 61 1.76 -13.51 8.71
N GLU A 62 0.75 -14.37 8.69
CA GLU A 62 0.89 -15.81 8.92
C GLU A 62 1.72 -16.48 7.80
N GLN A 63 1.37 -16.21 6.54
CA GLN A 63 2.05 -16.78 5.38
C GLN A 63 3.51 -16.33 5.28
N LEU A 64 3.78 -15.06 5.59
CA LEU A 64 5.15 -14.53 5.59
C LEU A 64 5.96 -15.06 6.79
N GLN A 65 5.33 -15.34 7.93
CA GLN A 65 5.99 -16.01 9.05
C GLN A 65 6.46 -17.41 8.67
N ALA A 66 5.65 -18.17 7.91
CA ALA A 66 6.04 -19.50 7.43
C ALA A 66 7.32 -19.47 6.56
N VAL A 67 7.54 -18.40 5.79
CA VAL A 67 8.78 -18.20 5.01
C VAL A 67 9.98 -17.94 5.91
N ILE A 68 9.79 -17.14 6.98
CA ILE A 68 10.85 -16.77 7.91
C ILE A 68 11.33 -17.99 8.71
N ASP A 69 10.39 -18.86 9.12
CA ASP A 69 10.66 -20.03 9.96
C ASP A 69 11.14 -21.26 9.17
N SER A 70 11.01 -21.24 7.84
CA SER A 70 11.37 -22.37 6.98
C SER A 70 12.83 -22.29 6.55
N ASP A 71 13.52 -23.44 6.64
CA ASP A 71 14.89 -23.58 6.17
C ASP A 71 15.03 -23.69 4.64
N ASP A 72 13.90 -23.86 3.93
CA ASP A 72 13.88 -24.04 2.47
C ASP A 72 14.04 -22.72 1.70
N TYR A 73 13.97 -21.58 2.39
CA TYR A 73 14.11 -20.25 1.80
C TYR A 73 15.49 -19.66 2.01
N ASP A 74 15.98 -19.00 0.96
CA ASP A 74 17.21 -18.20 1.00
C ASP A 74 17.01 -16.87 1.75
N ASP A 75 18.12 -16.23 2.11
CA ASP A 75 18.12 -14.99 2.89
C ASP A 75 17.34 -13.86 2.21
N GLU A 76 17.33 -13.77 0.87
CA GLU A 76 16.57 -12.74 0.13
C GLU A 76 15.07 -12.93 0.31
N SER A 77 14.63 -14.19 0.24
CA SER A 77 13.23 -14.55 0.48
C SER A 77 12.82 -14.27 1.93
N ARG A 78 13.68 -14.61 2.91
CA ARG A 78 13.39 -14.39 4.34
C ARG A 78 13.39 -12.91 4.73
N VAL A 79 14.34 -12.10 4.26
CA VAL A 79 14.34 -10.65 4.51
C VAL A 79 13.15 -9.97 3.85
N THR A 80 12.77 -10.42 2.65
CA THR A 80 11.55 -9.95 1.98
C THR A 80 10.32 -10.29 2.82
N ALA A 81 10.19 -11.54 3.27
CA ALA A 81 9.08 -11.97 4.09
C ALA A 81 8.97 -11.19 5.41
N ALA A 82 10.10 -11.03 6.11
CA ALA A 82 10.17 -10.28 7.35
C ALA A 82 9.75 -8.81 7.17
N TYR A 83 10.20 -8.15 6.10
CA TYR A 83 9.78 -6.79 5.78
C TYR A 83 8.27 -6.68 5.56
N TRP A 84 7.71 -7.54 4.69
CA TRP A 84 6.29 -7.49 4.37
C TRP A 84 5.40 -7.89 5.55
N ARG A 85 5.87 -8.78 6.42
CA ARG A 85 5.18 -9.14 7.65
C ARG A 85 5.09 -7.95 8.60
N ALA A 86 6.18 -7.19 8.74
CA ALA A 86 6.17 -5.96 9.55
C ALA A 86 5.21 -4.89 8.98
N GLU A 87 5.13 -4.73 7.65
CA GLU A 87 4.10 -3.87 7.04
C GLU A 87 2.68 -4.39 7.33
N ALA A 88 2.43 -5.69 7.23
CA ALA A 88 1.13 -6.28 7.52
C ALA A 88 0.69 -6.02 8.97
N LEU A 89 1.60 -6.12 9.93
CA LEU A 89 1.34 -5.79 11.33
C LEU A 89 1.08 -4.30 11.53
N ALA A 90 1.81 -3.43 10.83
CA ALA A 90 1.58 -1.98 10.89
C ALA A 90 0.16 -1.60 10.40
N ARG A 91 -0.41 -2.38 9.48
CA ARG A 91 -1.77 -2.18 8.97
C ARG A 91 -2.88 -2.72 9.87
N GLN A 92 -2.54 -3.49 10.91
CA GLN A 92 -3.47 -4.04 11.90
C GLN A 92 -3.56 -3.18 13.17
N ASP A 93 -3.14 -1.90 13.10
CA ASP A 93 -3.02 -0.98 14.25
C ASP A 93 -2.04 -1.45 15.34
N GLU A 94 -1.23 -2.48 15.09
CA GLU A 94 -0.16 -2.95 15.96
C GLU A 94 1.13 -2.14 15.76
N THR A 95 1.04 -0.80 15.83
CA THR A 95 2.16 0.10 15.47
C THR A 95 3.43 -0.19 16.29
N SER A 96 3.30 -0.41 17.60
CA SER A 96 4.44 -0.74 18.47
C SER A 96 5.05 -2.10 18.15
N GLY A 97 4.22 -3.11 17.88
CA GLY A 97 4.68 -4.43 17.44
C GLY A 97 5.38 -4.36 16.08
N ALA A 98 4.82 -3.60 15.13
CA ALA A 98 5.39 -3.40 13.81
C ALA A 98 6.77 -2.71 13.87
N ILE A 99 6.94 -1.69 14.71
CA ILE A 99 8.24 -1.03 14.94
C ILE A 99 9.28 -2.06 15.40
N ALA A 100 8.96 -2.86 16.41
CA ALA A 100 9.88 -3.89 16.91
C ALA A 100 10.24 -4.91 15.82
N HIS A 101 9.28 -5.28 14.97
CA HIS A 101 9.56 -6.17 13.83
C HIS A 101 10.46 -5.51 12.77
N PHE A 102 10.24 -4.25 12.43
CA PHE A 102 11.12 -3.53 11.50
C PHE A 102 12.54 -3.38 12.05
N ASP A 103 12.71 -3.10 13.35
CA ASP A 103 14.03 -3.06 14.00
C ASP A 103 14.72 -4.42 13.89
N ALA A 104 14.00 -5.51 14.17
CA ALA A 104 14.54 -6.86 14.08
C ALA A 104 14.99 -7.20 12.65
N VAL A 105 14.24 -6.77 11.62
CA VAL A 105 14.67 -6.92 10.21
C VAL A 105 15.94 -6.11 9.93
N ALA A 106 16.01 -4.88 10.43
CA ALA A 106 17.16 -4.01 10.23
C ALA A 106 18.44 -4.56 10.86
N GLU A 107 18.32 -5.15 12.05
CA GLU A 107 19.42 -5.77 12.79
C GLU A 107 19.86 -7.10 12.15
N ALA A 108 18.91 -8.01 11.90
CA ALA A 108 19.21 -9.36 11.42
C ALA A 108 19.82 -9.36 9.99
N TYR A 109 19.43 -8.40 9.15
CA TYR A 109 19.86 -8.32 7.75
C TYR A 109 20.68 -7.05 7.47
N ALA A 110 21.49 -6.61 8.44
CA ALA A 110 22.30 -5.40 8.32
C ALA A 110 23.11 -5.36 7.02
N GLY A 111 23.02 -4.23 6.30
CA GLY A 111 23.64 -4.05 4.98
C GLY A 111 22.74 -4.45 3.80
N HIS A 112 21.62 -5.15 4.05
CA HIS A 112 20.62 -5.44 3.02
C HIS A 112 19.77 -4.20 2.68
N ARG A 113 19.35 -4.06 1.43
CA ARG A 113 18.52 -2.90 1.00
C ARG A 113 17.20 -2.83 1.76
N LEU A 114 16.56 -3.97 2.00
CA LEU A 114 15.29 -4.03 2.73
C LEU A 114 15.48 -3.79 4.23
N ALA A 115 16.62 -4.13 4.81
CA ALA A 115 16.95 -3.75 6.19
C ALA A 115 17.03 -2.22 6.35
N SER A 116 17.67 -1.53 5.41
CA SER A 116 17.71 -0.06 5.38
C SER A 116 16.34 0.57 5.10
N ALA A 117 15.44 -0.13 4.42
CA ALA A 117 14.04 0.30 4.26
C ALA A 117 13.25 0.09 5.55
N ALA A 118 13.43 -1.06 6.22
CA ALA A 118 12.80 -1.39 7.49
C ALA A 118 13.15 -0.36 8.57
N MET A 119 14.43 0.00 8.72
CA MET A 119 14.86 1.03 9.68
C MET A 119 14.14 2.36 9.45
N ARG A 120 14.12 2.85 8.20
CA ARG A 120 13.42 4.11 7.85
C ARG A 120 11.92 4.02 8.12
N ARG A 121 11.34 2.82 7.93
CA ARG A 121 9.92 2.59 8.20
C ARG A 121 9.62 2.60 9.70
N ALA A 122 10.45 1.97 10.52
CA ALA A 122 10.36 2.03 11.98
C ALA A 122 10.42 3.48 12.48
N ASP A 123 11.38 4.27 12.00
CA ASP A 123 11.52 5.68 12.38
C ASP A 123 10.29 6.51 11.97
N SER A 124 9.78 6.29 10.76
CA SER A 124 8.55 6.95 10.31
C SER A 124 7.36 6.61 11.21
N LEU A 125 7.21 5.34 11.61
CA LEU A 125 6.12 4.90 12.48
C LEU A 125 6.24 5.49 13.89
N ARG A 126 7.45 5.56 14.46
CA ARG A 126 7.70 6.21 15.76
C ARG A 126 7.25 7.66 15.76
N ILE A 127 7.67 8.43 14.76
CA ILE A 127 7.28 9.85 14.63
C ILE A 127 5.76 10.00 14.59
N HIS A 128 5.08 9.15 13.82
CA HIS A 128 3.62 9.22 13.71
C HIS A 128 2.95 8.81 15.03
N PHE A 129 3.47 7.78 15.71
CA PHE A 129 2.98 7.32 16.99
C PHE A 129 3.15 8.38 18.09
N ASP A 130 4.30 9.04 18.17
CA ASP A 130 4.58 10.08 19.16
C ASP A 130 3.65 11.29 18.99
N ILE A 131 3.43 11.72 17.74
CA ILE A 131 2.47 12.80 17.41
C ILE A 131 1.05 12.43 17.84
N LEU A 132 0.61 11.19 17.56
CA LEU A 132 -0.75 10.74 17.85
C LEU A 132 -0.98 10.47 19.34
N SER A 133 0.05 10.06 20.06
CA SER A 133 -0.03 9.76 21.50
C SER A 133 0.08 11.01 22.39
N GLY A 134 0.32 12.19 21.80
CA GLY A 134 0.38 13.46 22.54
C GLY A 134 1.59 13.54 23.47
N VAL A 135 2.66 12.82 23.15
CA VAL A 135 3.94 12.94 23.85
C VAL A 135 4.64 14.18 23.30
N ASP A 136 4.17 15.36 23.73
CA ASP A 136 4.94 16.60 23.60
C ASP A 136 6.20 16.44 24.46
N GLY A 137 7.37 16.54 23.82
CA GLY A 137 8.67 16.53 24.48
C GLY A 137 8.92 17.73 25.38
#